data_AF-A0A949SZT3-F1
#
_entry.id   AF-A0A949SZT3-F1
#
_cell.length_a   1.000
_cell.length_b   1.000
_cell.length_c   1.000
_cell.angle_alpha   90.00
_cell.angle_beta   90.00
_cell.angle_gamma   90.00
#
_symmetry.space_group_name_H-M   'P 1'
#
loop_
_entity.id
_entity.type
_entity.pdbx_description
1 polymer ?
#
loop_
_entity_poly.entity_id
_entity_poly.type
_entity_poly.pdbx_seq_one_letter_code
_entity_poly.pdbx_strand_id
1 'polypeptide(L)'
;MSNHYHLFIQTPEPNLVAGMSWLQNTLTRRYNVRHRKWGRLFGDRYKAVVVEGEDRHHYQTLLDYIHLNPVRARMIRPKAGQNVLDYPWSSVAGGYALPPKKRAKWLDAAAGMKAFNLSDTVAGRREMVEWLDKRAVSGESKSCGVPLLSEGVDTRASHLRRGWYWGTQAFGEAMRKLGRKLLKKTAPVSRAYQKHELVREHGERQALEWLARGLRAGGIKTGDHCKLKGSDPRKVLQAELLWRRTVVSQKWLAEKLEMKSAANVSQQLRRLDGKSAIKKVPEELKQLLEEADVTSS
;
A
#
# COMPACT_ATOMS: atom_id res chain seq x y z
N MET A 1 -0.16 4.47 -23.37
CA MET A 1 -1.39 4.08 -22.66
C MET A 1 -2.23 5.33 -22.52
N SER A 2 -3.36 5.38 -23.22
CA SER A 2 -4.21 6.57 -23.28
C SER A 2 -4.97 6.85 -21.98
N ASN A 3 -5.18 5.83 -21.15
CA ASN A 3 -6.03 5.93 -19.95
C ASN A 3 -5.45 5.28 -18.67
N HIS A 4 -4.23 4.73 -18.69
CA HIS A 4 -3.58 4.15 -17.49
C HIS A 4 -2.05 4.14 -17.62
N TYR A 5 -1.34 3.72 -16.59
CA TYR A 5 0.11 3.52 -16.61
C TYR A 5 0.48 2.16 -16.01
N HIS A 6 1.67 1.66 -16.37
CA HIS A 6 2.30 0.51 -15.72
C HIS A 6 3.63 0.97 -15.15
N LEU A 7 3.89 0.66 -13.88
CA LEU A 7 5.14 1.00 -13.19
C LEU A 7 5.70 -0.28 -12.59
N PHE A 8 7.01 -0.47 -12.75
CA PHE A 8 7.78 -1.41 -11.97
C PHE A 8 8.67 -0.61 -11.01
N ILE A 9 8.47 -0.80 -9.72
CA ILE A 9 9.14 -0.05 -8.67
C ILE A 9 9.61 -1.00 -7.57
N GLN A 10 10.76 -0.68 -7.01
CA GLN A 10 11.25 -1.27 -5.77
C GLN A 10 11.14 -0.21 -4.68
N THR A 11 10.55 -0.58 -3.55
CA THR A 11 10.43 0.30 -2.39
C THR A 11 11.48 -0.10 -1.33
N PRO A 12 12.30 0.84 -0.82
CA PRO A 12 13.28 0.53 0.24
C PRO A 12 12.63 0.00 1.53
N GLU A 13 11.39 0.41 1.77
CA GLU A 13 10.56 0.03 2.92
C GLU A 13 9.22 -0.52 2.43
N PRO A 14 8.44 -1.24 3.27
CA PRO A 14 7.10 -1.73 2.92
C PRO A 14 6.03 -0.61 2.92
N ASN A 15 6.28 0.49 2.22
CA ASN A 15 5.50 1.73 2.28
C ASN A 15 4.80 2.10 0.95
N LEU A 16 4.60 1.13 0.05
CA LEU A 16 4.00 1.33 -1.28
C LEU A 16 2.68 2.11 -1.24
N VAL A 17 1.80 1.85 -0.26
CA VAL A 17 0.50 2.53 -0.12
C VAL A 17 0.68 4.03 0.09
N ALA A 18 1.62 4.42 0.95
CA ALA A 18 1.93 5.83 1.21
C ALA A 18 2.51 6.51 -0.05
N GLY A 19 3.46 5.84 -0.72
CA GLY A 19 4.07 6.34 -1.96
C GLY A 19 3.05 6.54 -3.09
N MET A 20 2.18 5.55 -3.32
CA MET A 20 1.14 5.63 -4.36
C MET A 20 0.07 6.68 -4.03
N SER A 21 -0.30 6.84 -2.75
CA SER A 21 -1.19 7.91 -2.30
C SER A 21 -0.60 9.28 -2.62
N TRP A 22 0.67 9.50 -2.30
CA TRP A 22 1.36 10.75 -2.62
C TRP A 22 1.43 10.99 -4.14
N LEU A 23 1.84 9.98 -4.93
CA LEU A 23 1.98 10.08 -6.38
C LEU A 23 0.66 10.45 -7.05
N GLN A 24 -0.42 9.71 -6.76
CA GLN A 24 -1.71 9.92 -7.41
C GLN A 24 -2.35 11.24 -7.00
N ASN A 25 -2.26 11.62 -5.72
CA ASN A 25 -2.79 12.90 -5.25
C ASN A 25 -2.01 14.07 -5.85
N THR A 26 -0.69 13.98 -5.91
CA THR A 26 0.17 15.01 -6.51
C THR A 26 -0.14 15.18 -7.99
N LEU A 27 -0.27 14.08 -8.75
CA LEU A 27 -0.62 14.17 -10.17
C LEU A 27 -2.01 14.75 -10.37
N THR A 28 -3.01 14.27 -9.62
CA THR A 28 -4.39 14.77 -9.68
C THR A 28 -4.45 16.28 -9.43
N ARG A 29 -3.81 16.75 -8.35
CA ARG A 29 -3.78 18.18 -8.02
C ARG A 29 -3.09 19.01 -9.10
N ARG A 30 -1.91 18.59 -9.56
CA ARG A 30 -1.15 19.32 -10.58
C ARG A 30 -1.91 19.38 -11.91
N TYR A 31 -2.50 18.27 -12.33
CA TYR A 31 -3.32 18.20 -13.53
C TYR A 31 -4.54 19.12 -13.43
N ASN A 32 -5.30 19.02 -12.34
CA ASN A 32 -6.48 19.84 -12.11
C ASN A 32 -6.16 21.34 -12.10
N VAL A 33 -5.10 21.75 -11.41
CA VAL A 33 -4.64 23.15 -11.41
C VAL A 33 -4.25 23.60 -12.82
N ARG A 34 -3.41 22.82 -13.52
CA ARG A 34 -2.93 23.17 -14.87
C ARG A 34 -4.07 23.29 -15.88
N HIS A 35 -5.07 22.41 -15.80
CA HIS A 35 -6.15 22.32 -16.79
C HIS A 35 -7.46 22.95 -16.32
N ARG A 36 -7.47 23.64 -15.16
CA ARG A 36 -8.66 24.24 -14.53
C ARG A 36 -9.80 23.23 -14.41
N LYS A 37 -9.48 22.00 -14.01
CA LYS A 37 -10.43 20.91 -13.75
C LYS A 37 -10.56 20.67 -12.25
N TRP A 38 -11.59 19.92 -11.86
CA TRP A 38 -11.88 19.55 -10.50
C TRP A 38 -12.33 18.08 -10.46
N GLY A 39 -12.27 17.46 -9.28
CA GLY A 39 -12.62 16.04 -9.10
C GLY A 39 -11.44 15.08 -9.24
N ARG A 40 -11.76 13.79 -9.37
CA ARG A 40 -10.78 12.69 -9.42
C ARG A 40 -10.20 12.55 -10.82
N LEU A 41 -8.87 12.43 -10.92
CA LEU A 41 -8.19 12.10 -12.19
C LEU A 41 -8.21 10.59 -12.48
N PHE A 42 -8.08 9.78 -11.43
CA PHE A 42 -8.07 8.32 -11.53
C PHE A 42 -9.44 7.74 -11.19
N GLY A 43 -9.94 6.84 -12.05
CA GLY A 43 -11.24 6.19 -11.86
C GLY A 43 -11.23 5.10 -10.78
N ASP A 44 -10.15 4.32 -10.71
CA ASP A 44 -10.01 3.17 -9.81
C ASP A 44 -8.77 3.27 -8.91
N ARG A 45 -8.72 2.42 -7.88
CA ARG A 45 -7.49 2.17 -7.11
C ARG A 45 -6.43 1.52 -8.00
N TYR A 46 -5.15 1.79 -7.74
CA TYR A 46 -4.07 1.06 -8.42
C TYR A 46 -4.14 -0.44 -8.09
N LYS A 47 -3.70 -1.24 -9.05
CA LYS A 47 -3.43 -2.67 -8.84
C LYS A 47 -1.94 -2.84 -8.59
N ALA A 48 -1.58 -3.69 -7.64
CA ALA A 48 -0.21 -4.05 -7.36
C ALA A 48 -0.05 -5.57 -7.43
N VAL A 49 1.01 -6.01 -8.08
CA VAL A 49 1.46 -7.40 -8.15
C VAL A 49 2.84 -7.42 -7.52
N VAL A 50 3.01 -8.21 -6.46
CA VAL A 50 4.32 -8.37 -5.81
C VAL A 50 5.20 -9.25 -6.67
N VAL A 51 6.41 -8.83 -6.96
CA VAL A 51 7.32 -9.57 -7.84
C VAL A 51 8.41 -10.20 -6.97
N GLU A 52 8.71 -11.47 -7.20
CA GLU A 52 9.87 -12.13 -6.61
C GLU A 52 11.15 -11.45 -7.12
N GLY A 53 11.91 -10.87 -6.19
CA GLY A 53 13.21 -10.28 -6.50
C GLY A 53 14.22 -11.34 -6.89
N GLU A 54 15.34 -10.93 -7.50
CA GLU A 54 16.53 -11.75 -7.78
C GLU A 54 16.44 -12.71 -8.98
N ASP A 55 15.24 -13.19 -9.34
CA ASP A 55 15.07 -14.00 -10.55
C ASP A 55 15.09 -13.12 -11.81
N ARG A 56 16.11 -13.31 -12.64
CA ARG A 56 16.28 -12.62 -13.93
C ARG A 56 15.08 -12.83 -14.85
N HIS A 57 14.53 -14.04 -14.92
CA HIS A 57 13.42 -14.39 -15.79
C HIS A 57 12.14 -13.65 -15.39
N HIS A 58 11.85 -13.57 -14.08
CA HIS A 58 10.70 -12.80 -13.60
C HIS A 58 10.83 -11.31 -13.94
N TYR A 59 12.02 -10.74 -13.76
CA TYR A 59 12.32 -9.35 -14.07
C TYR A 59 12.20 -9.05 -15.57
N GLN A 60 12.83 -9.86 -16.42
CA GLN A 60 12.79 -9.71 -17.88
C GLN A 60 11.37 -9.81 -18.41
N THR A 61 10.61 -10.81 -17.95
CA THR A 61 9.22 -11.02 -18.37
C THR A 61 8.34 -9.83 -17.99
N LEU A 62 8.56 -9.23 -16.82
CA LEU A 62 7.84 -8.03 -16.40
C LEU A 62 8.20 -6.82 -17.26
N LEU A 63 9.47 -6.63 -17.59
CA LEU A 63 9.90 -5.55 -18.49
C LEU A 63 9.31 -5.72 -19.89
N ASP A 64 9.35 -6.93 -20.46
CA ASP A 64 8.67 -7.26 -21.72
C ASP A 64 7.17 -6.94 -21.63
N TYR A 65 6.52 -7.36 -20.53
CA TYR A 65 5.10 -7.11 -20.31
C TYR A 65 4.78 -5.60 -20.31
N ILE A 66 5.57 -4.79 -19.63
CA ILE A 66 5.36 -3.34 -19.55
C ILE A 66 5.65 -2.66 -20.89
N HIS A 67 6.81 -2.95 -21.49
CA HIS A 67 7.30 -2.24 -22.67
C HIS A 67 6.60 -2.64 -23.97
N LEU A 68 6.01 -3.83 -24.02
CA LEU A 68 5.20 -4.27 -25.16
C LEU A 68 3.71 -3.95 -24.97
N ASN A 69 3.33 -3.31 -23.86
CA ASN A 69 1.94 -2.87 -23.68
C ASN A 69 1.46 -1.89 -24.77
N PRO A 70 2.23 -0.87 -25.20
CA PRO A 70 1.83 0.01 -26.29
C PRO A 70 1.52 -0.73 -27.60
N VAL A 71 2.24 -1.83 -27.89
CA VAL A 71 1.94 -2.73 -29.02
C VAL A 71 0.60 -3.43 -28.79
N ARG A 72 0.39 -3.99 -27.58
CA ARG A 72 -0.90 -4.61 -27.22
C ARG A 72 -2.09 -3.65 -27.26
N ALA A 73 -1.86 -2.40 -26.91
CA ALA A 73 -2.84 -1.32 -26.96
C ALA A 73 -2.99 -0.71 -28.36
N ARG A 74 -2.31 -1.26 -29.39
CA ARG A 74 -2.33 -0.79 -30.78
C ARG A 74 -1.86 0.66 -30.98
N MET A 75 -1.07 1.18 -30.03
CA MET A 75 -0.43 2.50 -30.12
C MET A 75 0.87 2.45 -30.92
N ILE A 76 1.49 1.27 -30.99
CA ILE A 76 2.59 0.94 -31.90
C ILE A 76 2.10 -0.15 -32.83
N ARG A 77 2.34 0.01 -34.13
CA ARG A 77 1.96 -0.94 -35.19
C ARG A 77 3.23 -1.47 -35.89
N PRO A 78 3.85 -2.53 -35.36
CA PRO A 78 5.10 -3.07 -35.93
C PRO A 78 5.00 -3.45 -37.40
N LYS A 79 3.87 -4.01 -37.82
CA LYS A 79 3.59 -4.36 -39.22
C LYS A 79 3.51 -3.16 -40.17
N ALA A 80 3.33 -1.95 -39.63
CA ALA A 80 3.32 -0.70 -40.38
C ALA A 80 4.67 0.04 -40.29
N GLY A 81 5.74 -0.63 -39.84
CA GLY A 81 7.09 -0.07 -39.72
C GLY A 81 7.37 0.72 -38.44
N GLN A 82 6.43 0.76 -37.49
CA GLN A 82 6.65 1.42 -36.20
C GLN A 82 7.46 0.52 -35.25
N ASN A 83 8.32 1.10 -34.43
CA ASN A 83 9.15 0.40 -33.44
C ASN A 83 8.80 0.83 -32.00
N VAL A 84 9.40 0.18 -31.01
CA VAL A 84 9.14 0.46 -29.59
C VAL A 84 9.56 1.86 -29.12
N LEU A 85 10.43 2.55 -29.86
CA LEU A 85 10.85 3.92 -29.58
C LEU A 85 9.82 4.96 -30.02
N ASP A 86 8.92 4.63 -30.96
CA ASP A 86 7.86 5.53 -31.45
C ASP A 86 6.81 5.87 -30.38
N TYR A 87 6.84 5.16 -29.23
CA TYR A 87 6.06 5.49 -28.07
C TYR A 87 6.93 6.17 -26.98
N PRO A 88 6.98 7.52 -26.96
CA PRO A 88 7.92 8.28 -26.12
C PRO A 88 7.63 8.17 -24.62
N TRP A 89 6.41 7.80 -24.25
CA TRP A 89 5.95 7.69 -22.86
C TRP A 89 6.29 6.33 -22.23
N SER A 90 7.48 5.81 -22.54
CA SER A 90 8.04 4.57 -22.00
C SER A 90 9.47 4.82 -21.52
N SER A 91 9.94 4.02 -20.56
CA SER A 91 11.35 4.04 -20.18
C SER A 91 12.26 3.41 -21.25
N VAL A 92 11.72 2.78 -22.31
CA VAL A 92 12.54 2.34 -23.45
C VAL A 92 13.01 3.57 -24.23
N ALA A 93 12.09 4.37 -24.75
CA ALA A 93 12.39 5.59 -25.47
C ALA A 93 13.02 6.68 -24.58
N GLY A 94 12.46 6.90 -23.38
CA GLY A 94 12.88 7.96 -22.46
C GLY A 94 13.99 7.56 -21.47
N GLY A 95 14.59 6.37 -21.61
CA GLY A 95 15.49 5.82 -20.59
C GLY A 95 16.54 4.86 -21.16
N TYR A 96 16.17 3.60 -21.37
CA TYR A 96 17.07 2.52 -21.81
C TYR A 96 17.76 2.83 -23.14
N ALA A 97 17.09 3.46 -24.11
CA ALA A 97 17.70 3.88 -25.37
C ALA A 97 18.65 5.09 -25.23
N LEU A 98 18.55 5.84 -24.13
CA LEU A 98 19.35 7.05 -23.90
C LEU A 98 20.68 6.73 -23.19
N PRO A 99 21.73 7.55 -23.40
CA PRO A 99 22.96 7.44 -22.61
C PRO A 99 22.70 7.81 -21.14
N PRO A 100 23.50 7.30 -20.18
CA PRO A 100 23.29 7.52 -18.74
C PRO A 100 23.05 8.99 -18.34
N LYS A 101 23.80 9.92 -18.94
CA LYS A 101 23.70 11.37 -18.67
C LYS A 101 22.33 11.99 -19.01
N LYS A 102 21.55 11.36 -19.90
CA LYS A 102 20.23 11.86 -20.35
C LYS A 102 19.06 11.17 -19.65
N ARG A 103 19.31 10.19 -18.78
CA ARG A 103 18.24 9.44 -18.10
C ARG A 103 17.76 10.17 -16.85
N ALA A 104 16.51 9.88 -16.47
CA ALA A 104 16.03 10.27 -15.16
C ALA A 104 16.82 9.53 -14.07
N LYS A 105 17.31 10.26 -13.05
CA LYS A 105 18.14 9.71 -11.97
C LYS A 105 17.47 8.58 -11.17
N TRP A 106 16.15 8.51 -11.21
CA TRP A 106 15.36 7.50 -10.49
C TRP A 106 15.14 6.22 -11.30
N LEU A 107 15.55 6.16 -12.57
CA LEU A 107 15.46 4.95 -13.38
C LEU A 107 16.68 4.06 -13.09
N ASP A 108 16.44 2.88 -12.51
CA ASP A 108 17.47 1.84 -12.41
C ASP A 108 17.63 1.12 -13.76
N ALA A 109 18.39 1.76 -14.63
CA ALA A 109 18.71 1.19 -15.93
C ALA A 109 19.64 -0.03 -15.81
N ALA A 110 20.51 -0.07 -14.80
CA ALA A 110 21.48 -1.14 -14.64
C ALA A 110 20.79 -2.48 -14.33
N ALA A 111 19.83 -2.50 -13.39
CA ALA A 111 19.04 -3.69 -13.09
C ALA A 111 18.24 -4.14 -14.31
N GLY A 112 17.63 -3.20 -15.05
CA GLY A 112 16.89 -3.51 -16.26
C GLY A 112 17.76 -4.12 -17.36
N MET A 113 18.92 -3.53 -17.65
CA MET A 113 19.86 -4.07 -18.64
C MET A 113 20.37 -5.46 -18.24
N LYS A 114 20.70 -5.64 -16.95
CA LYS A 114 21.10 -6.95 -16.38
C LYS A 114 20.01 -8.01 -16.56
N ALA A 115 18.74 -7.64 -16.52
CA ALA A 115 17.63 -8.57 -16.75
C ALA A 115 17.65 -9.19 -18.17
N PHE A 116 18.19 -8.47 -19.16
CA PHE A 116 18.39 -8.97 -20.52
C PHE A 116 19.80 -9.57 -20.75
N ASN A 117 20.63 -9.71 -19.70
CA ASN A 117 22.07 -10.00 -19.79
C ASN A 117 22.86 -8.98 -20.64
N LEU A 118 22.43 -7.71 -20.62
CA LEU A 118 23.05 -6.66 -21.40
C LEU A 118 23.86 -5.73 -20.49
N SER A 119 24.96 -5.23 -21.04
CA SER A 119 25.74 -4.14 -20.44
C SER A 119 25.23 -2.80 -20.94
N ASP A 120 25.38 -1.75 -20.14
CA ASP A 120 24.95 -0.39 -20.51
C ASP A 120 25.92 0.31 -21.48
N THR A 121 26.15 -0.31 -22.62
CA THR A 121 26.96 0.20 -23.73
C THR A 121 26.03 0.67 -24.85
N VAL A 122 26.58 1.34 -25.88
CA VAL A 122 25.80 1.68 -27.08
C VAL A 122 25.20 0.42 -27.71
N ALA A 123 26.01 -0.64 -27.82
CA ALA A 123 25.57 -1.93 -28.36
C ALA A 123 24.48 -2.58 -27.50
N GLY A 124 24.66 -2.65 -26.18
CA GLY A 124 23.66 -3.26 -25.30
C GLY A 124 22.32 -2.50 -25.32
N ARG A 125 22.34 -1.17 -25.32
CA ARG A 125 21.10 -0.38 -25.44
C ARG A 125 20.37 -0.65 -26.75
N ARG A 126 21.11 -0.75 -27.86
CA ARG A 126 20.57 -1.10 -29.18
C ARG A 126 19.98 -2.51 -29.17
N GLU A 127 20.70 -3.47 -28.59
CA GLU A 127 20.27 -4.86 -28.48
C GLU A 127 18.97 -5.01 -27.67
N MET A 128 18.80 -4.23 -26.59
CA MET A 128 17.55 -4.20 -25.83
C MET A 128 16.36 -3.71 -26.67
N VAL A 129 16.57 -2.67 -27.49
CA VAL A 129 15.53 -2.16 -28.40
C VAL A 129 15.20 -3.22 -29.45
N GLU A 130 16.22 -3.81 -30.07
CA GLU A 130 16.05 -4.87 -31.07
C GLU A 130 15.35 -6.10 -30.50
N TRP A 131 15.63 -6.49 -29.25
CA TRP A 131 14.92 -7.56 -28.54
C TRP A 131 13.42 -7.27 -28.47
N LEU A 132 13.07 -6.07 -28.01
CA LEU A 132 11.68 -5.67 -27.86
C LEU A 132 10.98 -5.53 -29.22
N ASP A 133 11.64 -5.00 -30.24
CA ASP A 133 11.08 -4.91 -31.61
C ASP A 133 10.85 -6.29 -32.23
N LYS A 134 11.80 -7.22 -32.08
CA LYS A 134 11.63 -8.61 -32.54
C LYS A 134 10.40 -9.25 -31.90
N ARG A 135 10.22 -9.07 -30.58
CA ARG A 135 9.03 -9.55 -29.85
C ARG A 135 7.74 -8.82 -30.25
N ALA A 136 7.83 -7.54 -30.60
CA ALA A 136 6.71 -6.75 -31.08
C ALA A 136 6.20 -7.26 -32.44
N VAL A 137 7.09 -7.73 -33.30
CA VAL A 137 6.77 -8.29 -34.62
C VAL A 137 6.31 -9.76 -34.53
N SER A 138 6.99 -10.58 -33.73
CA SER A 138 6.73 -12.04 -33.67
C SER A 138 5.49 -12.42 -32.87
N GLY A 139 5.05 -11.58 -31.93
CA GLY A 139 3.85 -11.84 -31.13
C GLY A 139 2.55 -11.50 -31.87
N GLU A 140 1.49 -12.28 -31.64
CA GLU A 140 0.14 -11.77 -31.93
C GLU A 140 -0.07 -10.49 -31.12
N SER A 141 -0.59 -9.44 -31.75
CA SER A 141 -0.69 -8.12 -31.10
C SER A 141 -1.43 -8.17 -29.76
N LYS A 142 -2.35 -9.12 -29.54
CA LYS A 142 -3.10 -9.26 -28.27
C LYS A 142 -2.33 -9.95 -27.13
N SER A 143 -1.30 -10.75 -27.45
CA SER A 143 -0.52 -11.56 -26.50
C SER A 143 0.96 -11.13 -26.40
N CYS A 144 1.42 -10.18 -27.23
CA CYS A 144 2.78 -9.68 -27.23
C CYS A 144 3.29 -9.27 -25.83
N GLY A 145 4.41 -9.84 -25.37
CA GLY A 145 4.99 -9.57 -24.05
C GLY A 145 4.25 -10.21 -22.87
N VAL A 146 3.24 -11.04 -23.11
CA VAL A 146 2.63 -11.89 -22.07
C VAL A 146 3.45 -13.18 -22.00
N PRO A 147 3.88 -13.65 -20.81
CA PRO A 147 4.50 -14.95 -20.70
C PRO A 147 3.54 -16.04 -21.19
N LEU A 148 4.05 -16.96 -22.01
CA LEU A 148 3.36 -18.21 -22.28
C LEU A 148 3.35 -19.01 -20.97
N LEU A 149 2.17 -19.27 -20.43
CA LEU A 149 2.03 -20.22 -19.34
C LEU A 149 2.29 -21.60 -19.96
N SER A 150 3.28 -22.33 -19.45
CA SER A 150 3.54 -23.71 -19.88
C SER A 150 2.30 -24.59 -19.64
N GLU A 151 2.07 -25.56 -20.51
CA GLU A 151 1.04 -26.58 -20.30
C GLU A 151 1.30 -27.27 -18.95
N GLY A 152 0.34 -27.18 -18.04
CA GLY A 152 0.45 -27.70 -16.66
C GLY A 152 0.54 -26.64 -15.55
N VAL A 153 0.70 -25.36 -15.87
CA VAL A 153 0.59 -24.29 -14.86
C VAL A 153 -0.87 -24.09 -14.48
N ASP A 154 -1.21 -24.28 -13.20
CA ASP A 154 -2.57 -24.06 -12.69
C ASP A 154 -3.03 -22.64 -13.06
N THR A 155 -4.12 -22.51 -13.83
CA THR A 155 -4.66 -21.22 -14.26
C THR A 155 -5.20 -20.37 -13.08
N ARG A 156 -5.33 -20.97 -11.89
CA ARG A 156 -5.58 -20.30 -10.60
C ARG A 156 -4.32 -19.70 -9.98
N ALA A 157 -3.13 -20.04 -10.49
CA ALA A 157 -1.87 -19.46 -10.07
C ALA A 157 -1.78 -17.98 -10.47
N SER A 158 -1.13 -17.21 -9.61
CA SER A 158 -0.95 -15.79 -9.81
C SER A 158 0.03 -15.53 -10.95
N HIS A 159 -0.38 -14.76 -11.95
CA HIS A 159 0.43 -14.34 -13.09
C HIS A 159 0.21 -12.85 -13.38
N LEU A 160 1.03 -12.25 -14.24
CA LEU A 160 1.03 -10.80 -14.49
C LEU A 160 -0.33 -10.19 -14.91
N ARG A 161 -1.24 -11.01 -15.46
CA ARG A 161 -2.62 -10.58 -15.81
C ARG A 161 -3.65 -10.85 -14.72
N ARG A 162 -3.46 -11.86 -13.86
CA ARG A 162 -4.43 -12.26 -12.84
C ARG A 162 -3.70 -12.74 -11.59
N GLY A 163 -4.02 -12.12 -10.47
CA GLY A 163 -3.46 -12.48 -9.17
C GLY A 163 -2.79 -11.29 -8.49
N TRP A 164 -2.01 -11.57 -7.45
CA TRP A 164 -1.42 -10.59 -6.55
C TRP A 164 0.11 -10.70 -6.43
N TYR A 165 0.72 -11.73 -7.04
CA TYR A 165 2.16 -11.90 -7.15
C TYR A 165 2.62 -12.45 -8.52
N TRP A 166 3.91 -12.29 -8.81
CA TRP A 166 4.62 -12.87 -9.95
C TRP A 166 5.93 -13.45 -9.44
N GLY A 167 6.07 -14.77 -9.52
CA GLY A 167 7.18 -15.49 -8.93
C GLY A 167 6.91 -16.99 -8.83
N THR A 168 7.84 -17.71 -8.21
CA THR A 168 7.70 -19.12 -7.87
C THR A 168 6.53 -19.38 -6.91
N GLN A 169 6.05 -20.62 -6.88
CA GLN A 169 5.04 -21.03 -5.91
C GLN A 169 5.56 -20.87 -4.46
N ALA A 170 6.82 -21.22 -4.22
CA ALA A 170 7.47 -21.08 -2.92
C ALA A 170 7.44 -19.61 -2.44
N PHE A 171 7.70 -18.66 -3.34
CA PHE A 171 7.56 -17.23 -3.05
C PHE A 171 6.12 -16.85 -2.68
N GLY A 172 5.13 -17.30 -3.45
CA GLY A 172 3.72 -17.08 -3.15
C GLY A 172 3.31 -17.59 -1.77
N GLU A 173 3.80 -18.77 -1.37
CA GLU A 173 3.57 -19.36 -0.06
C GLU A 173 4.25 -18.58 1.07
N ALA A 174 5.51 -18.17 0.86
CA ALA A 174 6.25 -17.33 1.79
C ALA A 174 5.54 -16.00 2.04
N MET A 175 5.09 -15.34 0.97
CA MET A 175 4.35 -14.08 1.05
C MET A 175 3.00 -14.23 1.75
N ARG A 176 2.28 -15.35 1.54
CA ARG A 176 1.04 -15.66 2.31
C ARG A 176 1.33 -15.86 3.80
N LYS A 177 2.42 -16.55 4.15
CA LYS A 177 2.83 -16.74 5.54
C LYS A 177 3.18 -15.40 6.20
N LEU A 178 3.91 -14.55 5.50
CA LEU A 178 4.22 -13.18 5.94
C LEU A 178 2.94 -12.38 6.14
N GLY A 179 2.04 -12.38 5.15
CA GLY A 179 0.75 -11.70 5.22
C GLY A 179 -0.08 -12.13 6.43
N ARG A 180 -0.18 -13.44 6.71
CA ARG A 180 -0.87 -13.94 7.91
C ARG A 180 -0.22 -13.42 9.20
N LYS A 181 1.10 -13.38 9.29
CA LYS A 181 1.84 -12.86 10.45
C LYS A 181 1.58 -11.36 10.65
N LEU A 182 1.60 -10.59 9.56
CA LEU A 182 1.37 -9.14 9.58
C LEU A 182 -0.10 -8.81 9.87
N LEU A 183 -1.06 -9.58 9.36
CA LEU A 183 -2.49 -9.38 9.66
C LEU A 183 -2.84 -9.76 11.10
N LYS A 184 -2.14 -10.75 11.69
CA LYS A 184 -2.25 -11.07 13.12
C LYS A 184 -1.68 -9.97 14.01
N LYS A 185 -0.68 -9.24 13.54
CA LYS A 185 -0.19 -8.00 14.17
C LYS A 185 -1.06 -6.84 13.70
N THR A 186 -2.27 -6.74 14.26
CA THR A 186 -3.30 -5.73 13.97
C THR A 186 -2.73 -4.45 13.33
N ALA A 187 -2.84 -4.34 12.01
CA ALA A 187 -2.60 -3.06 11.36
C ALA A 187 -3.71 -2.10 11.84
N PRO A 188 -3.40 -0.88 12.30
CA PRO A 188 -4.43 0.10 12.59
C PRO A 188 -5.19 0.36 11.29
N VAL A 189 -6.46 -0.06 11.25
CA VAL A 189 -7.35 0.23 10.14
C VAL A 189 -7.38 1.74 9.96
N SER A 190 -7.11 2.21 8.74
CA SER A 190 -7.23 3.63 8.41
C SER A 190 -8.61 4.14 8.83
N ARG A 191 -8.63 5.02 9.85
CA ARG A 191 -9.85 5.66 10.36
C ARG A 191 -10.56 6.52 9.30
N ALA A 192 -9.92 6.78 8.16
CA ALA A 192 -10.53 7.49 7.04
C ALA A 192 -11.54 6.65 6.23
N TYR A 193 -11.62 5.33 6.47
CA TYR A 193 -12.58 4.42 5.79
C TYR A 193 -13.93 4.29 6.55
N GLN A 194 -14.22 5.24 7.45
CA GLN A 194 -15.40 5.29 8.33
C GLN A 194 -16.65 5.83 7.60
N LYS A 195 -17.14 5.15 6.56
CA LYS A 195 -18.46 5.50 5.95
C LYS A 195 -19.48 4.37 5.88
N HIS A 196 -19.19 3.18 6.40
CA HIS A 196 -20.16 2.09 6.41
C HIS A 196 -20.81 1.93 7.78
N GLU A 197 -22.13 2.08 7.86
CA GLU A 197 -22.95 2.13 9.07
C GLU A 197 -22.83 0.85 9.92
N LEU A 198 -22.85 -0.33 9.29
CA LEU A 198 -22.69 -1.63 9.94
C LEU A 198 -21.33 -1.81 10.68
N VAL A 199 -20.26 -1.19 10.19
CA VAL A 199 -18.94 -1.24 10.85
C VAL A 199 -18.91 -0.32 12.07
N ARG A 200 -19.68 0.78 12.03
CA ARG A 200 -19.81 1.72 13.13
C ARG A 200 -20.60 1.11 14.28
N GLU A 201 -21.73 0.45 14.01
CA GLU A 201 -22.54 -0.22 15.03
C GLU A 201 -21.79 -1.35 15.74
N HIS A 202 -21.11 -2.23 14.98
CA HIS A 202 -20.33 -3.31 15.55
C HIS A 202 -19.16 -2.78 16.40
N GLY A 203 -18.50 -1.72 15.93
CA GLY A 203 -17.39 -1.06 16.61
C GLY A 203 -17.78 -0.33 17.89
N GLU A 204 -18.92 0.36 17.88
CA GLU A 204 -19.47 1.04 19.06
C GLU A 204 -19.93 0.01 20.12
N ARG A 205 -20.51 -1.13 19.72
CA ARG A 205 -20.88 -2.20 20.65
C ARG A 205 -19.66 -2.76 21.40
N GLN A 206 -18.59 -3.10 20.68
CA GLN A 206 -17.34 -3.54 21.32
C GLN A 206 -16.74 -2.44 22.21
N ALA A 207 -16.80 -1.18 21.80
CA ALA A 207 -16.27 -0.07 22.61
C ALA A 207 -17.04 0.12 23.91
N LEU A 208 -18.36 -0.09 23.92
CA LEU A 208 -19.17 -0.06 25.13
C LEU A 208 -18.81 -1.22 26.08
N GLU A 209 -18.59 -2.43 25.55
CA GLU A 209 -18.15 -3.59 26.36
C GLU A 209 -16.79 -3.32 27.02
N TRP A 210 -15.82 -2.83 26.25
CA TRP A 210 -14.49 -2.46 26.77
C TRP A 210 -14.54 -1.30 27.76
N LEU A 211 -15.35 -0.28 27.50
CA LEU A 211 -15.55 0.84 28.41
C LEU A 211 -16.13 0.36 29.75
N ALA A 212 -17.14 -0.50 29.71
CA ALA A 212 -17.75 -1.03 30.94
C ALA A 212 -16.75 -1.89 31.74
N ARG A 213 -15.94 -2.72 31.08
CA ARG A 213 -14.87 -3.48 31.73
C ARG A 213 -13.81 -2.56 32.33
N GLY A 214 -13.36 -1.56 31.58
CA GLY A 214 -12.37 -0.57 32.01
C GLY A 214 -12.82 0.22 33.23
N LEU A 215 -14.06 0.73 33.23
CA LEU A 215 -14.61 1.49 34.35
C LEU A 215 -14.69 0.64 35.62
N ARG A 216 -15.16 -0.62 35.51
CA ARG A 216 -15.18 -1.56 36.64
C ARG A 216 -13.78 -1.83 37.19
N ALA A 217 -12.84 -2.15 36.31
CA ALA A 217 -11.44 -2.41 36.69
C ALA A 217 -10.75 -1.16 37.28
N GLY A 218 -11.14 0.04 36.85
CA GLY A 218 -10.67 1.30 37.41
C GLY A 218 -11.35 1.73 38.71
N GLY A 219 -12.26 0.92 39.26
CA GLY A 219 -13.04 1.25 40.45
C GLY A 219 -14.02 2.42 40.27
N ILE A 220 -14.42 2.71 39.03
CA ILE A 220 -15.33 3.81 38.69
C ILE A 220 -16.73 3.22 38.50
N LYS A 221 -17.67 3.55 39.40
CA LYS A 221 -19.07 3.16 39.23
C LYS A 221 -19.68 3.84 38.00
N THR A 222 -20.62 3.15 37.36
CA THR A 222 -21.36 3.67 36.21
C THR A 222 -22.05 4.98 36.59
N GLY A 223 -21.71 6.09 35.91
CA GLY A 223 -22.22 7.43 36.21
C GLY A 223 -21.33 8.32 37.09
N ASP A 224 -20.35 7.77 37.81
CA ASP A 224 -19.45 8.57 38.67
C ASP A 224 -18.26 9.18 37.90
N HIS A 225 -18.12 8.89 36.62
CA HIS A 225 -17.06 9.46 35.79
C HIS A 225 -17.19 10.98 35.65
N CYS A 226 -18.39 11.56 35.75
CA CYS A 226 -18.58 13.02 35.71
C CYS A 226 -17.86 13.77 36.84
N LYS A 227 -17.63 13.10 37.97
CA LYS A 227 -16.93 13.66 39.14
C LYS A 227 -15.42 13.70 38.95
N LEU A 228 -14.89 12.98 37.96
CA LEU A 228 -13.47 12.87 37.69
C LEU A 228 -13.05 13.82 36.57
N LYS A 229 -11.93 14.52 36.79
CA LYS A 229 -11.32 15.38 35.76
C LYS A 229 -11.03 14.55 34.50
N GLY A 230 -11.22 15.14 33.32
CA GLY A 230 -10.91 14.49 32.05
C GLY A 230 -9.44 14.07 31.87
N SER A 231 -8.53 14.57 32.71
CA SER A 231 -7.11 14.17 32.77
C SER A 231 -6.83 13.06 33.79
N ASP A 232 -7.86 12.49 34.42
CA ASP A 232 -7.69 11.37 35.36
C ASP A 232 -6.99 10.20 34.64
N PRO A 233 -5.90 9.64 35.19
CA PRO A 233 -5.15 8.57 34.55
C PRO A 233 -5.99 7.36 34.14
N ARG A 234 -7.03 7.02 34.91
CA ARG A 234 -7.94 5.91 34.59
C ARG A 234 -8.73 6.21 33.32
N LYS A 235 -9.24 7.43 33.18
CA LYS A 235 -9.95 7.88 31.97
C LYS A 235 -9.03 7.96 30.76
N VAL A 236 -7.82 8.49 30.92
CA VAL A 236 -6.88 8.66 29.80
C VAL A 236 -6.37 7.29 29.31
N LEU A 237 -6.07 6.36 30.22
CA LEU A 237 -5.67 4.99 29.86
C LEU A 237 -6.82 4.22 29.19
N GLN A 238 -8.05 4.36 29.68
CA GLN A 238 -9.22 3.79 29.01
C GLN A 238 -9.47 4.42 27.65
N ALA A 239 -9.29 5.75 27.51
CA ALA A 239 -9.40 6.42 26.23
C ALA A 239 -8.36 5.90 25.23
N GLU A 240 -7.11 5.69 25.67
CA GLU A 240 -6.05 5.12 24.83
C GLU A 240 -6.37 3.68 24.43
N LEU A 241 -6.82 2.86 25.37
CA LEU A 241 -7.24 1.48 25.10
C LEU A 241 -8.35 1.43 24.05
N LEU A 242 -9.43 2.20 24.27
CA LEU A 242 -10.57 2.26 23.35
C LEU A 242 -10.16 2.82 22.00
N TRP A 243 -9.29 3.84 21.98
CA TRP A 243 -8.77 4.44 20.76
C TRP A 243 -7.92 3.46 19.94
N ARG A 244 -7.13 2.60 20.59
CA ARG A 244 -6.31 1.57 19.94
C ARG A 244 -7.11 0.36 19.49
N ARG A 245 -8.08 -0.08 20.29
CA ARG A 245 -8.76 -1.37 20.11
C ARG A 245 -10.09 -1.29 19.38
N THR A 246 -10.70 -0.11 19.32
CA THR A 246 -12.02 0.06 18.69
C THR A 246 -11.97 1.14 17.61
N VAL A 247 -13.07 1.30 16.89
CA VAL A 247 -13.21 2.26 15.78
C VAL A 247 -13.90 3.57 16.19
N VAL A 248 -14.07 3.81 17.50
CA VAL A 248 -14.74 5.01 18.01
C VAL A 248 -13.95 6.28 17.73
N SER A 249 -14.65 7.40 17.59
CA SER A 249 -14.03 8.70 17.35
C SER A 249 -13.57 9.36 18.66
N GLN A 250 -12.64 10.33 18.57
CA GLN A 250 -12.28 11.16 19.74
C GLN A 250 -13.47 11.96 20.28
N LYS A 251 -14.45 12.31 19.43
CA LYS A 251 -15.70 12.93 19.86
C LYS A 251 -16.51 11.96 20.74
N TRP A 252 -16.64 10.71 20.30
CA TRP A 252 -17.30 9.65 21.07
C TRP A 252 -16.59 9.41 22.42
N LEU A 253 -15.25 9.37 22.42
CA LEU A 253 -14.47 9.24 23.67
C LEU A 253 -14.71 10.43 24.60
N ALA A 254 -14.74 11.65 24.06
CA ALA A 254 -15.00 12.86 24.84
C ALA A 254 -16.38 12.85 25.49
N GLU A 255 -17.39 12.35 24.78
CA GLU A 255 -18.75 12.20 25.30
C GLU A 255 -18.84 11.09 26.36
N LYS A 256 -18.32 9.90 26.07
CA LYS A 256 -18.48 8.72 26.93
C LYS A 256 -17.60 8.70 28.18
N LEU A 257 -16.43 9.35 28.13
CA LEU A 257 -15.53 9.50 29.28
C LEU A 257 -15.62 10.91 29.90
N GLU A 258 -16.53 11.75 29.40
CA GLU A 258 -16.68 13.15 29.83
C GLU A 258 -15.35 13.92 29.88
N MET A 259 -14.63 13.89 28.76
CA MET A 259 -13.31 14.53 28.61
C MET A 259 -13.41 15.91 27.91
N LYS A 260 -14.54 16.61 28.07
CA LYS A 260 -14.87 17.94 27.52
C LYS A 260 -14.97 18.03 26.00
N SER A 261 -13.91 17.69 25.26
CA SER A 261 -13.87 17.83 23.80
C SER A 261 -12.92 16.83 23.15
N ALA A 262 -13.15 16.54 21.86
CA ALA A 262 -12.28 15.69 21.06
C ALA A 262 -10.83 16.20 21.02
N ALA A 263 -10.65 17.53 20.99
CA ALA A 263 -9.33 18.16 21.04
C ALA A 263 -8.60 17.89 22.38
N ASN A 264 -9.32 17.94 23.50
CA ASN A 264 -8.76 17.59 24.80
C ASN A 264 -8.37 16.10 24.85
N VAL A 265 -9.21 15.20 24.34
CA VAL A 265 -8.85 13.77 24.21
C VAL A 265 -7.55 13.61 23.41
N SER A 266 -7.46 14.24 22.23
CA SER A 266 -6.25 14.18 21.42
C SER A 266 -5.02 14.70 22.16
N GLN A 267 -5.16 15.77 22.94
CA GLN A 267 -4.05 16.33 23.71
C GLN A 267 -3.61 15.42 24.86
N GLN A 268 -4.56 14.81 25.59
CA GLN A 268 -4.27 13.87 26.69
C GLN A 268 -3.59 12.61 26.16
N LEU A 269 -4.09 12.01 25.07
CA LEU A 269 -3.48 10.83 24.44
C LEU A 269 -2.06 11.12 23.96
N ARG A 270 -1.82 12.28 23.36
CA ARG A 270 -0.47 12.69 22.91
C ARG A 270 0.51 12.89 24.07
N ARG A 271 0.02 13.32 25.23
CA ARG A 271 0.84 13.60 26.44
C ARG A 271 0.93 12.39 27.38
N LEU A 272 0.27 11.29 27.06
CA LEU A 272 0.20 10.12 27.92
C LEU A 272 1.57 9.44 27.97
N ASP A 273 2.21 9.50 29.15
CA ASP A 273 3.27 8.57 29.50
C ASP A 273 2.65 7.33 30.14
N GLY A 274 2.51 6.26 29.35
CA GLY A 274 1.89 5.01 29.78
C GLY A 274 2.55 4.41 31.01
N LYS A 275 3.88 4.47 31.14
CA LYS A 275 4.61 3.87 32.28
C LYS A 275 4.32 4.61 33.59
N SER A 276 4.21 5.94 33.53
CA SER A 276 3.89 6.76 34.70
C SER A 276 2.41 6.70 35.06
N ALA A 277 1.52 6.67 34.06
CA ALA A 277 0.07 6.60 34.27
C ALA A 277 -0.37 5.25 34.87
N ILE A 278 0.19 4.13 34.40
CA ILE A 278 -0.14 2.78 34.89
C ILE A 278 0.18 2.62 36.38
N LYS A 279 1.26 3.25 36.88
CA LYS A 279 1.60 3.23 38.32
C LYS A 279 0.54 3.88 39.22
N LYS A 280 -0.35 4.71 38.67
CA LYS A 280 -1.32 5.53 39.41
C LYS A 280 -2.74 4.96 39.38
N VAL A 281 -2.93 3.74 38.86
CA VAL A 281 -4.25 3.12 38.72
C VAL A 281 -4.34 1.78 39.46
N PRO A 282 -5.56 1.31 39.79
CA PRO A 282 -5.77 0.02 40.44
C PRO A 282 -5.20 -1.16 39.64
N GLU A 283 -4.82 -2.23 40.35
CA GLU A 283 -4.16 -3.40 39.77
C GLU A 283 -5.03 -4.11 38.75
N GLU A 284 -6.34 -4.16 38.99
CA GLU A 284 -7.32 -4.75 38.08
C GLU A 284 -7.36 -4.02 36.74
N LEU A 285 -7.18 -2.69 36.74
CA LEU A 285 -7.10 -1.93 35.49
C LEU A 285 -5.76 -2.17 34.80
N LYS A 286 -4.67 -2.38 35.53
CA LYS A 286 -3.38 -2.75 34.92
C LYS A 286 -3.46 -4.10 34.24
N GLN A 287 -4.00 -5.11 34.92
CA GLN A 287 -4.23 -6.44 34.36
C GLN A 287 -5.11 -6.38 33.11
N LEU A 288 -6.20 -5.62 33.14
CA LEU A 288 -7.04 -5.42 31.96
C LEU A 288 -6.27 -4.74 30.81
N LEU A 289 -5.44 -3.75 31.10
CA LEU A 289 -4.63 -3.07 30.08
C LEU A 289 -3.54 -3.98 29.52
N GLU A 290 -2.97 -4.90 30.31
CA GLU A 290 -1.99 -5.91 29.88
C GLU A 290 -2.64 -7.06 29.08
N GLU A 291 -3.80 -7.56 29.54
CA GLU A 291 -4.63 -8.49 28.76
C GLU A 291 -5.01 -7.88 27.41
N ALA A 292 -5.28 -6.58 27.42
CA ALA A 292 -5.71 -5.83 26.26
C ALA A 292 -4.58 -5.15 25.48
N ASP A 293 -3.31 -5.31 25.86
CA ASP A 293 -2.11 -4.91 25.09
C ASP A 293 -0.89 -5.74 25.56
N VAL A 294 -0.38 -6.58 24.66
CA VAL A 294 0.96 -7.20 24.78
C VAL A 294 1.97 -6.09 25.04
N THR A 295 2.68 -6.18 26.17
CA THR A 295 3.82 -5.36 26.54
C THR A 295 4.84 -5.30 25.39
N SER A 296 4.75 -4.27 24.54
CA SER A 296 5.76 -3.93 23.54
C SER A 296 5.65 -2.44 23.20
N SER A 297 6.20 -1.61 24.08
CA SER A 297 6.85 -0.36 23.67
C SER A 297 8.32 -0.67 23.44
#